data_AF-A0A7S4A534-F1
#
_entry.id   AF-A0A7S4A534-F1
#
_cell.length_a   1.000
_cell.length_b   1.000
_cell.length_c   1.000
_cell.angle_alpha   90.00
_cell.angle_beta   90.00
_cell.angle_gamma   90.00
#
_symmetry.space_group_name_H-M   'P 1'
#
loop_
_entity.id
_entity.type
_entity.pdbx_description
1 polymer ?
#
loop_
_entity_poly.entity_id
_entity_poly.type
_entity_poly.pdbx_seq_one_letter_code
_entity_poly.pdbx_strand_id
1 'polypeptide(L)'
;MASVAELLPRAARLKYELEVQLRAVEQGAGDAGDCGMGLRELFTQINTLRQLLNAERPERRNLWKVKIDELGHEAQFLSNDLRRVTNFHQHQRERDSLFRRRAGAAPSSAHDDLLEAEDSYARSGNQVDELMETGRASLDSLRAQRERLKNTHRNALDMINKLGLSDTVMKLINSRNRQDRKIVVGGFVFLFVLFYLCMRWRG
;
A
#
# COMPACT_ATOMS: atom_id res chain seq x y z
N MET A 1 -10.89 18.48 15.48
CA MET A 1 -11.42 17.40 14.62
C MET A 1 -10.29 17.02 13.67
N ALA A 2 -9.68 15.84 13.84
CA ALA A 2 -8.52 15.44 13.03
C ALA A 2 -8.95 15.33 11.56
N SER A 3 -8.28 16.08 10.68
CA SER A 3 -8.61 16.07 9.26
C SER A 3 -7.87 14.93 8.53
N VAL A 4 -8.41 14.46 7.41
CA VAL A 4 -7.78 13.44 6.54
C VAL A 4 -6.32 13.81 6.19
N ALA A 5 -6.01 15.11 6.12
CA ALA A 5 -4.67 15.63 5.85
C ALA A 5 -3.67 15.42 7.01
N GLU A 6 -4.13 15.31 8.26
CA GLU A 6 -3.28 15.06 9.43
C GLU A 6 -3.09 13.57 9.72
N LEU A 7 -4.07 12.75 9.37
CA LEU A 7 -4.05 11.31 9.62
C LEU A 7 -3.28 10.54 8.55
N LEU A 8 -3.23 11.04 7.30
CA LEU A 8 -2.43 10.42 6.23
C LEU A 8 -0.92 10.35 6.54
N PRO A 9 -0.24 11.44 6.95
CA PRO A 9 1.17 11.35 7.29
C PRO A 9 1.44 10.51 8.54
N ARG A 10 0.47 10.37 9.46
CA ARG A 10 0.59 9.47 10.61
C ARG A 10 0.55 8.01 10.18
N ALA A 11 -0.40 7.62 9.34
CA ALA A 11 -0.47 6.27 8.78
C ALA A 11 0.79 5.94 7.95
N ALA A 12 1.32 6.90 7.18
CA ALA A 12 2.55 6.71 6.42
C ALA A 12 3.79 6.53 7.30
N ARG A 13 3.88 7.21 8.44
CA ARG A 13 4.96 7.00 9.41
C ARG A 13 4.88 5.62 10.06
N LEU A 14 3.67 5.23 10.47
CA LEU A 14 3.43 3.94 11.11
C LEU A 14 3.73 2.77 10.14
N LYS A 15 3.41 2.94 8.86
CA LYS A 15 3.86 2.03 7.78
C LYS A 15 5.39 1.89 7.75
N TYR A 16 6.12 3.01 7.68
CA TYR A 16 7.59 2.98 7.60
C TYR A 16 8.21 2.30 8.82
N GLU A 17 7.66 2.56 10.00
CA GLU A 17 8.09 1.92 11.24
C GLU A 17 7.88 0.40 11.20
N LEU A 18 6.73 -0.05 10.71
CA LEU A 18 6.44 -1.47 10.54
C LEU A 18 7.35 -2.16 9.51
N GLU A 19 7.72 -1.48 8.42
CA GLU A 19 8.70 -2.00 7.45
C GLU A 19 10.07 -2.23 8.10
N VAL A 20 10.49 -1.30 8.96
CA VAL A 20 11.76 -1.42 9.70
C VAL A 20 11.68 -2.55 10.72
N GLN A 21 10.58 -2.66 11.46
CA GLN A 21 10.39 -3.73 12.42
C GLN A 21 10.30 -5.11 11.73
N LEU A 22 9.63 -5.20 10.58
CA LEU A 22 9.55 -6.44 9.80
C LEU A 22 10.95 -6.91 9.35
N ARG A 23 11.80 -6.00 8.87
CA ARG A 23 13.20 -6.32 8.55
C ARG A 23 13.99 -6.79 9.78
N ALA A 24 13.72 -6.24 10.96
CA ALA A 24 14.34 -6.69 12.20
C ALA A 24 13.86 -8.09 12.60
N VAL A 25 12.57 -8.41 12.39
CA VAL A 25 12.00 -9.75 12.60
C VAL A 25 12.60 -10.76 11.63
N GLU A 26 12.77 -10.42 10.35
CA GLU A 26 13.44 -11.27 9.35
C GLU A 26 14.88 -11.63 9.72
N GLN A 27 15.60 -10.71 10.39
CA GLN A 27 16.95 -10.94 10.89
C GLN A 27 16.99 -11.73 12.20
N GLY A 28 15.82 -12.10 12.76
CA GLY A 28 15.69 -12.83 14.01
C GLY A 28 15.92 -12.00 15.27
N ALA A 29 16.04 -10.67 15.14
CA ALA A 29 16.30 -9.75 16.24
C ALA A 29 15.03 -9.03 16.76
N GLY A 30 13.91 -9.13 16.03
CA GLY A 30 12.64 -8.48 16.36
C GLY A 30 11.57 -9.46 16.87
N ASP A 31 10.63 -8.95 17.67
CA ASP A 31 9.42 -9.68 18.05
C ASP A 31 8.33 -9.54 16.97
N ALA A 32 7.86 -10.68 16.46
CA ALA A 32 6.77 -10.72 15.48
C ALA A 32 5.43 -10.25 16.09
N GLY A 33 5.28 -10.37 17.42
CA GLY A 33 4.11 -9.89 18.16
C GLY A 33 3.95 -8.37 18.08
N ASP A 34 5.02 -7.63 18.32
CA ASP A 34 5.05 -6.16 18.25
C ASP A 34 4.70 -5.64 16.84
N CYS A 35 5.29 -6.23 15.79
CA CYS A 35 4.90 -5.93 14.40
C CYS A 35 3.40 -6.18 14.16
N GLY A 36 2.87 -7.29 14.68
CA GLY A 36 1.46 -7.65 14.54
C GLY A 36 0.52 -6.65 15.23
N MET A 37 0.92 -6.12 16.39
CA MET A 37 0.15 -5.10 17.11
C MET A 37 0.15 -3.76 16.36
N GLY A 38 1.31 -3.29 15.90
CA GLY A 38 1.39 -2.04 15.12
C GLY A 38 0.63 -2.15 13.79
N LEU A 39 0.60 -3.31 13.16
CA LEU A 39 -0.16 -3.56 11.95
C LEU A 39 -1.68 -3.46 12.18
N ARG A 40 -2.18 -3.98 13.31
CA ARG A 40 -3.60 -3.81 13.69
C ARG A 40 -3.95 -2.34 13.89
N GLU A 41 -3.05 -1.58 14.51
CA GLU A 41 -3.20 -0.13 14.68
C GLU A 41 -3.17 0.62 13.34
N LEU A 42 -2.37 0.18 12.37
CA LEU A 42 -2.43 0.73 11.02
C LEU A 42 -3.80 0.47 10.36
N PHE A 43 -4.36 -0.73 10.52
CA PHE A 43 -5.68 -1.06 9.98
C PHE A 43 -6.82 -0.27 10.63
N THR A 44 -6.78 -0.04 11.95
CA THR A 44 -7.78 0.81 12.64
C THR A 44 -7.69 2.25 12.14
N GLN A 45 -6.48 2.80 11.96
CA GLN A 45 -6.28 4.14 11.39
C GLN A 45 -6.75 4.25 9.94
N ILE A 46 -6.52 3.23 9.11
CA ILE A 46 -7.03 3.21 7.72
C ILE A 46 -8.56 3.15 7.70
N ASN A 47 -9.19 2.39 8.60
CA ASN A 47 -10.65 2.31 8.69
C ASN A 47 -11.28 3.62 9.15
N THR A 48 -10.68 4.31 10.13
CA THR A 48 -11.13 5.65 10.56
C THR A 48 -10.94 6.68 9.44
N LEU A 49 -9.84 6.63 8.69
CA LEU A 49 -9.62 7.44 7.49
C LEU A 49 -10.71 7.21 6.42
N ARG A 50 -11.12 5.95 6.20
CA ARG A 50 -12.22 5.60 5.28
C ARG A 50 -13.57 6.15 5.76
N GLN A 51 -13.83 6.14 7.07
CA GLN A 51 -15.04 6.73 7.64
C GLN A 51 -15.07 8.25 7.47
N LEU A 52 -13.97 8.94 7.78
CA LEU A 52 -13.84 10.38 7.62
C LEU A 52 -13.93 10.82 6.14
N LEU A 53 -13.45 9.97 5.22
CA LEU A 53 -13.54 10.21 3.79
C LEU A 53 -14.99 10.27 3.26
N ASN A 54 -15.94 9.57 3.90
CA ASN A 54 -17.36 9.63 3.53
C ASN A 54 -18.03 10.95 3.96
N ALA A 55 -17.43 11.70 4.89
CA ALA A 55 -17.91 13.01 5.34
C ALA A 55 -17.32 14.20 4.54
N GLU A 56 -16.34 13.96 3.67
CA GLU A 56 -15.57 15.00 2.97
C GLU A 56 -16.17 15.36 1.58
N ARG A 57 -15.92 16.60 1.11
CA ARG A 57 -16.41 17.12 -0.19
C ARG A 57 -15.96 16.26 -1.39
N PRO A 58 -16.82 16.10 -2.43
CA PRO A 58 -16.62 15.13 -3.52
C PRO A 58 -15.38 15.37 -4.40
N GLU A 59 -14.89 16.62 -4.50
CA GLU A 59 -13.75 16.97 -5.37
C GLU A 59 -12.41 16.41 -4.89
N ARG A 60 -12.17 16.40 -3.56
CA ARG A 60 -10.93 15.85 -2.97
C ARG A 60 -11.08 14.38 -2.57
N ARG A 61 -12.31 13.90 -2.41
CA ARG A 61 -12.64 12.53 -1.99
C ARG A 61 -12.00 11.48 -2.88
N ASN A 62 -11.98 11.66 -4.19
CA ASN A 62 -11.40 10.66 -5.10
C ASN A 62 -9.89 10.51 -4.93
N LEU A 63 -9.16 11.62 -4.73
CA LEU A 63 -7.72 11.60 -4.51
C LEU A 63 -7.35 10.95 -3.18
N TRP A 64 -8.07 11.28 -2.12
CA TRP A 64 -7.86 10.67 -0.80
C TRP A 64 -8.27 9.20 -0.76
N LYS A 65 -9.32 8.82 -1.50
CA LYS A 65 -9.73 7.43 -1.67
C LYS A 65 -8.60 6.58 -2.23
N VAL A 66 -7.97 7.03 -3.33
CA VAL A 66 -6.86 6.31 -3.96
C VAL A 66 -5.70 6.14 -2.98
N LYS A 67 -5.31 7.20 -2.24
CA LYS A 67 -4.21 7.11 -1.26
C LYS A 67 -4.53 6.19 -0.07
N ILE A 68 -5.77 6.20 0.40
CA ILE A 68 -6.21 5.33 1.50
C ILE A 68 -6.28 3.86 1.04
N ASP A 69 -6.71 3.63 -0.19
CA ASP A 69 -6.72 2.29 -0.79
C ASP A 69 -5.31 1.78 -1.04
N GLU A 70 -4.38 2.64 -1.49
CA GLU A 70 -2.95 2.34 -1.63
C GLU A 70 -2.32 1.94 -0.28
N LEU A 71 -2.51 2.74 0.78
CA LEU A 71 -2.07 2.39 2.14
C LEU A 71 -2.69 1.08 2.65
N GLY A 72 -3.96 0.83 2.32
CA GLY A 72 -4.63 -0.43 2.64
C GLY A 72 -4.00 -1.65 1.98
N HIS A 73 -3.61 -1.53 0.71
CA HIS A 73 -2.91 -2.58 -0.02
C HIS A 73 -1.53 -2.86 0.56
N GLU A 74 -0.77 -1.81 0.89
CA GLU A 74 0.55 -1.94 1.49
C GLU A 74 0.49 -2.55 2.89
N ALA A 75 -0.51 -2.18 3.71
CA ALA A 75 -0.74 -2.81 5.01
C ALA A 75 -1.07 -4.31 4.86
N GLN A 76 -1.88 -4.69 3.87
CA GLN A 76 -2.17 -6.09 3.57
C GLN A 76 -0.91 -6.85 3.12
N PHE A 77 -0.06 -6.21 2.33
CA PHE A 77 1.22 -6.77 1.91
C PHE A 77 2.13 -7.04 3.11
N LEU A 78 2.32 -6.04 3.99
CA LEU A 78 3.08 -6.18 5.24
C LEU A 78 2.54 -7.30 6.14
N SER A 79 1.22 -7.42 6.24
CA SER A 79 0.55 -8.50 6.96
C SER A 79 0.93 -9.88 6.44
N ASN A 80 0.92 -10.03 5.12
CA ASN A 80 1.22 -11.30 4.47
C ASN A 80 2.70 -11.65 4.61
N ASP A 81 3.59 -10.66 4.47
CA ASP A 81 5.03 -10.85 4.67
C ASP A 81 5.36 -11.21 6.11
N LEU A 82 4.78 -10.51 7.10
CA LEU A 82 4.97 -10.85 8.51
C LEU A 82 4.51 -12.28 8.82
N ARG A 83 3.35 -12.69 8.29
CA ARG A 83 2.85 -14.07 8.44
C ARG A 83 3.81 -15.07 7.78
N ARG A 84 4.31 -14.78 6.58
CA ARG A 84 5.26 -15.64 5.88
C ARG A 84 6.55 -15.84 6.67
N VAL A 85 7.13 -14.76 7.18
CA VAL A 85 8.36 -14.77 7.98
C VAL A 85 8.13 -15.53 9.29
N THR A 86 7.00 -15.27 9.96
CA THR A 86 6.63 -15.96 11.20
C THR A 86 6.49 -17.46 10.99
N ASN A 87 5.77 -17.89 9.95
CA ASN A 87 5.60 -19.30 9.60
C ASN A 87 6.95 -19.95 9.26
N PHE A 88 7.81 -19.26 8.51
CA PHE A 88 9.15 -19.74 8.20
C PHE A 88 10.00 -19.97 9.46
N HIS A 89 10.00 -19.02 10.40
CA HIS A 89 10.71 -19.19 11.67
C HIS A 89 10.12 -20.30 12.53
N GLN A 90 8.79 -20.49 12.53
CA GLN A 90 8.14 -21.59 13.24
C GLN A 90 8.56 -22.95 12.66
N HIS A 91 8.52 -23.12 11.34
CA HIS A 91 8.95 -24.36 10.70
C HIS A 91 10.43 -24.67 10.95
N GLN A 92 11.31 -23.65 10.95
CA GLN A 92 12.71 -23.86 11.28
C GLN A 92 12.91 -24.31 12.74
N ARG A 93 12.18 -23.70 13.68
CA ARG A 93 12.21 -24.11 15.10
C ARG A 93 11.68 -25.52 15.31
N GLU A 94 10.63 -25.90 14.58
CA GLU A 94 10.08 -27.25 14.63
C GLU A 94 11.10 -28.27 14.13
N ARG A 95 11.75 -28.01 12.99
CA ARG A 95 12.81 -28.86 12.45
C ARG A 95 13.97 -29.02 13.44
N ASP A 96 14.43 -27.93 14.04
CA ASP A 96 15.52 -27.97 15.02
C ASP A 96 15.13 -28.78 16.28
N SER A 97 13.85 -28.71 16.69
CA SER A 97 13.34 -29.51 17.81
C SER A 97 13.32 -31.01 17.51
N LEU A 98 12.98 -31.39 16.28
CA LEU A 98 12.98 -32.77 15.81
C LEU A 98 14.42 -33.31 15.68
N PHE A 99 15.35 -32.52 15.12
CA PHE A 99 16.77 -32.90 15.06
C PHE A 99 17.38 -33.07 16.45
N ARG A 100 17.04 -32.18 17.39
CA ARG A 100 17.51 -32.29 18.78
C ARG A 100 16.95 -33.53 19.47
N ARG A 101 15.69 -33.90 19.20
CA ARG A 101 15.07 -35.13 19.70
C ARG A 101 15.74 -36.38 19.12
N ARG A 102 16.01 -36.41 17.81
CA ARG A 102 16.71 -37.50 17.11
C ARG A 102 18.14 -37.66 17.60
N ALA A 103 18.87 -36.56 17.80
CA ALA A 103 20.26 -36.58 18.25
C ALA A 103 20.44 -37.12 19.69
N GLY A 104 19.37 -37.07 20.51
CA GLY A 104 19.36 -37.63 21.87
C GLY A 104 18.70 -39.02 21.99
N ALA A 105 18.15 -39.58 20.91
CA ALA A 105 17.47 -40.88 20.92
C ALA A 105 18.45 -42.03 20.56
N ALA A 106 18.49 -43.06 21.41
CA ALA A 106 19.21 -44.31 21.15
C ALA A 106 18.67 -45.01 19.88
N PRO A 107 19.45 -45.87 19.19
CA PRO A 107 19.02 -46.51 17.94
C PRO A 107 17.73 -47.32 18.19
N SER A 108 16.63 -46.84 17.64
CA SER A 108 15.30 -47.44 17.74
C SER A 108 15.22 -48.70 16.88
N SER A 109 14.53 -49.72 17.39
CA SER A 109 14.28 -50.98 16.68
C SER A 109 13.41 -50.78 15.44
N ALA A 110 13.58 -51.61 14.40
CA ALA A 110 12.84 -51.54 13.13
C ALA A 110 11.29 -51.50 13.24
N HIS A 111 10.71 -51.88 14.39
CA HIS A 111 9.27 -51.75 14.64
C HIS A 111 8.84 -50.30 14.91
N ASP A 112 9.72 -49.51 15.51
CA ASP A 112 9.52 -48.08 15.80
C ASP A 112 9.63 -47.26 14.50
N ASP A 113 10.50 -47.67 13.57
CA ASP A 113 10.62 -47.05 12.24
C ASP A 113 9.34 -47.24 11.40
N LEU A 114 8.62 -48.36 11.54
CA LEU A 114 7.35 -48.61 10.86
C LEU A 114 6.21 -47.75 11.40
N LEU A 115 6.15 -47.57 12.74
CA LEU A 115 5.17 -46.69 13.37
C LEU A 115 5.47 -45.21 13.08
N GLU A 116 6.75 -44.82 13.07
CA GLU A 116 7.18 -43.47 12.68
C GLU A 116 6.87 -43.19 11.19
N ALA A 117 7.01 -44.20 10.32
CA ALA A 117 6.61 -44.10 8.93
C ALA A 117 5.10 -43.89 8.78
N GLU A 118 4.26 -44.65 9.48
CA GLU A 118 2.80 -44.49 9.45
C GLU A 118 2.35 -43.08 9.92
N ASP A 119 2.93 -42.60 11.03
CA ASP A 119 2.71 -41.23 11.52
C ASP A 119 3.26 -40.17 10.56
N SER A 120 4.33 -40.47 9.82
CA SER A 120 4.87 -39.56 8.80
C SER A 120 3.94 -39.45 7.58
N TYR A 121 3.29 -40.54 7.18
CA TYR A 121 2.29 -40.52 6.09
C TYR A 121 1.06 -39.71 6.50
N ALA A 122 0.55 -39.89 7.72
CA ALA A 122 -0.58 -39.10 8.22
C ALA A 122 -0.23 -37.61 8.32
N ARG A 123 0.97 -37.26 8.81
CA ARG A 123 1.45 -35.87 8.84
C ARG A 123 1.66 -35.28 7.44
N SER A 124 2.16 -36.08 6.50
CA SER A 124 2.34 -35.65 5.11
C SER A 124 1.00 -35.38 4.42
N GLY A 125 -0.03 -36.19 4.69
CA GLY A 125 -1.40 -35.94 4.20
C GLY A 125 -1.93 -34.59 4.66
N ASN A 126 -1.86 -34.31 5.96
CA ASN A 126 -2.31 -33.04 6.52
C ASN A 126 -1.52 -31.83 5.97
N GLN A 127 -0.21 -31.99 5.76
CA GLN A 127 0.63 -30.94 5.17
C GLN A 127 0.29 -30.67 3.70
N VAL A 128 -0.01 -31.72 2.92
CA VAL A 128 -0.47 -31.57 1.52
C VAL A 128 -1.82 -30.85 1.47
N ASP A 129 -2.74 -31.16 2.38
CA ASP A 129 -4.03 -30.47 2.48
C ASP A 129 -3.86 -28.99 2.85
N GLU A 130 -2.95 -28.67 3.77
CA GLU A 130 -2.60 -27.28 4.12
C GLU A 130 -1.97 -26.52 2.93
N LEU A 131 -1.10 -27.19 2.16
CA LEU A 131 -0.53 -26.61 0.94
C LEU A 131 -1.59 -26.42 -0.15
N MET A 132 -2.55 -27.33 -0.28
CA MET A 132 -3.68 -27.18 -1.20
C MET A 132 -4.59 -26.03 -0.78
N GLU A 133 -4.89 -25.89 0.51
CA GLU A 133 -5.67 -24.78 1.05
C GLU A 133 -4.96 -23.45 0.81
N THR A 134 -3.66 -23.40 1.08
CA THR A 134 -2.83 -22.22 0.81
C THR A 134 -2.76 -21.89 -0.69
N GLY A 135 -2.68 -22.91 -1.55
CA GLY A 135 -2.73 -22.76 -3.00
C GLY A 135 -4.07 -22.21 -3.48
N ARG A 136 -5.18 -22.67 -2.91
CA ARG A 136 -6.53 -22.14 -3.18
C ARG A 136 -6.68 -20.69 -2.72
N ALA A 137 -6.23 -20.37 -1.50
CA ALA A 137 -6.26 -19.01 -0.98
C ALA A 137 -5.41 -18.06 -1.85
N SER A 138 -4.27 -18.52 -2.35
CA SER A 138 -3.42 -17.76 -3.26
C SER A 138 -4.12 -17.50 -4.60
N LEU A 139 -4.73 -18.52 -5.21
CA LEU A 139 -5.50 -18.37 -6.44
C LEU A 139 -6.72 -17.45 -6.30
N ASP A 140 -7.42 -17.52 -5.16
CA ASP A 140 -8.54 -16.64 -4.86
C ASP A 140 -8.09 -15.19 -4.67
N SER A 141 -6.95 -14.98 -4.02
CA SER A 141 -6.34 -13.65 -3.90
C SER A 141 -5.95 -13.07 -5.27
N LEU A 142 -5.40 -13.87 -6.19
CA LEU A 142 -5.07 -13.46 -7.55
C LEU A 142 -6.33 -13.15 -8.37
N ARG A 143 -7.42 -13.90 -8.16
CA ARG A 143 -8.72 -13.65 -8.76
C ARG A 143 -9.32 -12.32 -8.28
N ALA A 144 -9.28 -12.06 -6.98
CA ALA A 144 -9.71 -10.80 -6.39
C ALA A 144 -8.85 -9.61 -6.87
N GLN A 145 -7.53 -9.79 -7.01
CA GLN A 145 -6.64 -8.78 -7.59
C GLN A 145 -7.00 -8.45 -9.04
N ARG A 146 -7.30 -9.46 -9.88
CA ARG A 146 -7.73 -9.26 -11.27
C ARG A 146 -9.02 -8.44 -11.36
N GLU A 147 -9.99 -8.74 -10.51
CA GLU A 147 -11.27 -8.02 -10.49
C GLU A 147 -11.10 -6.57 -10.03
N ARG A 148 -10.23 -6.33 -9.05
CA ARG A 148 -9.86 -4.98 -8.61
C ARG A 148 -9.10 -4.21 -9.69
N LEU A 149 -8.13 -4.81 -10.37
CA LEU A 149 -7.43 -4.18 -11.50
C LEU A 149 -8.39 -3.81 -12.64
N LYS A 150 -9.39 -4.65 -12.92
CA LYS A 150 -10.44 -4.34 -13.89
C LYS A 150 -11.27 -3.12 -13.47
N ASN A 151 -11.63 -3.02 -12.20
CA ASN A 151 -12.37 -1.88 -11.64
C ASN A 151 -11.51 -0.61 -11.59
N THR A 152 -10.23 -0.72 -11.23
CA THR A 152 -9.28 0.39 -11.26
C THR A 152 -9.02 0.87 -12.68
N HIS A 153 -8.88 -0.02 -13.65
CA HIS A 153 -8.74 0.34 -15.07
C HIS A 153 -9.99 1.06 -15.58
N ARG A 154 -11.19 0.58 -15.22
CA ARG A 154 -12.45 1.26 -15.57
C ARG A 154 -12.54 2.65 -14.93
N ASN A 155 -12.23 2.76 -13.64
CA ASN A 155 -12.23 4.04 -12.92
C ASN A 155 -11.13 4.99 -13.44
N ALA A 156 -9.98 4.45 -13.86
CA ALA A 156 -8.89 5.21 -14.46
C ALA A 156 -9.26 5.68 -15.87
N LEU A 157 -9.91 4.85 -16.68
CA LEU A 157 -10.50 5.27 -17.96
C LEU A 157 -11.56 6.34 -17.76
N ASP A 158 -12.45 6.21 -16.78
CA ASP A 158 -13.45 7.22 -16.43
C ASP A 158 -12.77 8.50 -15.91
N MET A 159 -11.64 8.38 -15.23
CA MET A 159 -10.82 9.50 -14.78
C MET A 159 -10.08 10.15 -15.95
N ILE A 160 -9.56 9.40 -16.91
CA ILE A 160 -8.96 9.92 -18.15
C ILE A 160 -10.03 10.58 -19.01
N ASN A 161 -11.25 10.04 -19.05
CA ASN A 161 -12.37 10.64 -19.77
C ASN A 161 -12.85 11.93 -19.09
N LYS A 162 -12.74 12.01 -17.75
CA LYS A 162 -13.01 13.22 -16.96
C LYS A 162 -11.84 14.22 -16.97
N LEU A 163 -10.59 13.78 -17.00
CA LEU A 163 -9.39 14.62 -16.99
C LEU A 163 -8.94 15.04 -18.40
N GLY A 164 -9.34 14.30 -19.43
CA GLY A 164 -9.07 14.58 -20.84
C GLY A 164 -9.82 15.81 -21.37
N LEU A 165 -10.79 16.32 -20.62
CA LEU A 165 -11.53 17.55 -20.96
C LEU A 165 -11.75 18.52 -19.79
N SER A 166 -11.53 18.12 -18.53
CA SER A 166 -11.81 19.01 -17.41
C SER A 166 -10.64 19.97 -17.19
N ASP A 167 -10.74 21.13 -17.86
CA ASP A 167 -10.46 22.51 -17.46
C ASP A 167 -9.29 22.78 -16.47
N THR A 168 -9.04 21.92 -15.48
CA THR A 168 -7.91 21.94 -14.53
C THR A 168 -6.55 21.70 -15.19
N VAL A 169 -6.41 20.76 -16.14
CA VAL A 169 -5.14 20.57 -16.89
C VAL A 169 -4.91 21.74 -17.86
N MET A 170 -5.98 22.22 -18.52
CA MET A 170 -5.93 23.38 -19.40
C MET A 170 -5.60 24.68 -18.62
N LYS A 171 -6.11 24.82 -17.40
CA LYS A 171 -5.78 25.93 -16.47
C LYS A 171 -4.36 25.81 -15.90
N LEU A 172 -3.86 24.60 -15.65
CA LEU A 172 -2.49 24.39 -15.17
C LEU A 172 -1.43 24.75 -16.23
N ILE A 173 -1.70 24.46 -17.51
CA ILE A 173 -0.78 24.78 -18.61
C ILE A 173 -0.87 26.27 -19.00
N ASN A 174 -2.05 26.88 -18.88
CA ASN A 174 -2.28 28.26 -19.36
C ASN A 174 -1.98 29.37 -18.33
N SER A 175 -1.65 29.05 -17.06
CA SER A 175 -1.41 30.08 -16.04
C SER A 175 -0.08 30.82 -16.22
N ARG A 176 0.96 30.12 -16.72
CA ARG A 176 2.29 30.72 -16.94
C ARG A 176 2.32 31.61 -18.19
N ASN A 177 1.64 31.22 -19.27
CA ASN A 177 1.61 31.98 -20.53
C ASN A 177 0.61 33.16 -20.51
N ARG A 178 -0.47 33.07 -19.73
CA ARG A 178 -1.43 34.20 -19.59
C ARG A 178 -0.87 35.37 -18.77
N GLN A 179 -0.06 35.10 -17.75
CA GLN A 179 0.58 36.18 -17.00
C GLN A 179 1.61 36.90 -17.87
N ASP A 180 2.44 36.18 -18.61
CA ASP A 180 3.43 36.78 -19.50
C ASP A 180 2.78 37.63 -20.60
N ARG A 181 1.72 37.11 -21.25
CA ARG A 181 0.95 37.87 -22.26
C ARG A 181 0.32 39.15 -21.69
N LYS A 182 -0.15 39.15 -20.44
CA LYS A 182 -0.73 40.35 -19.81
C LYS A 182 0.34 41.41 -19.53
N ILE A 183 1.54 41.01 -19.13
CA ILE A 183 2.66 41.92 -18.87
C ILE A 183 3.11 42.58 -20.17
N VAL A 184 3.26 41.81 -21.25
CA VAL A 184 3.65 42.34 -22.57
C VAL A 184 2.61 43.32 -23.12
N VAL A 185 1.32 42.95 -23.08
CA VAL A 185 0.23 43.83 -23.54
C VAL A 185 0.15 45.10 -22.69
N GLY A 186 0.34 44.99 -21.38
CA GLY A 186 0.42 46.16 -20.49
C GLY A 186 1.55 47.11 -20.85
N GLY A 187 2.73 46.59 -21.17
CA GLY A 187 3.89 47.39 -21.61
C GLY A 187 3.65 48.13 -22.92
N PHE A 188 3.05 47.47 -23.92
CA PHE A 188 2.72 48.12 -25.20
C PHE A 188 1.72 49.28 -25.01
N VAL A 189 0.65 49.07 -24.24
CA VAL A 189 -0.35 50.13 -23.99
C VAL A 189 0.28 51.31 -23.27
N PHE A 190 1.13 51.05 -22.28
CA PHE A 190 1.84 52.11 -21.55
C PHE A 190 2.73 52.97 -22.47
N LEU A 191 3.51 52.34 -23.34
CA LEU A 191 4.36 53.04 -24.32
C LEU A 191 3.52 53.86 -25.31
N PHE A 192 2.40 53.32 -25.80
CA PHE A 192 1.49 54.04 -26.69
C PHE A 192 0.90 55.29 -26.02
N VAL A 193 0.48 55.19 -24.75
CA VAL A 193 -0.06 56.33 -24.00
C VAL A 193 1.00 57.42 -23.81
N LEU A 194 2.24 57.05 -23.46
CA LEU A 194 3.34 58.00 -23.32
C LEU A 194 3.66 58.71 -24.64
N PHE A 195 3.70 57.97 -25.75
CA PHE A 195 3.95 58.54 -27.07
C PHE A 195 2.83 59.52 -27.48
N TYR A 196 1.57 59.17 -27.23
CA TYR A 196 0.44 60.06 -27.49
C TYR A 196 0.51 61.33 -26.66
N LEU A 197 0.82 61.24 -25.36
CA LEU A 197 1.00 62.40 -24.49
C LEU A 197 2.12 63.31 -24.98
N CYS A 198 3.24 62.72 -25.43
CA CYS A 198 4.39 63.46 -25.94
C CYS A 198 4.06 64.22 -27.23
N MET A 199 3.36 63.59 -28.18
CA MET A 199 2.89 64.29 -29.39
C MET A 199 1.92 65.43 -29.04
N ARG A 200 0.98 65.19 -28.12
CA ARG A 200 0.00 66.20 -27.70
C ARG A 200 0.63 67.39 -26.97
N TRP A 201 1.79 67.21 -26.35
CA TRP A 201 2.51 68.27 -25.66
C TRP A 201 3.45 69.06 -26.57
N ARG A 202 3.90 68.45 -27.68
CA ARG A 202 4.78 69.09 -28.66
C ARG A 202 4.04 69.78 -29.82
N GLY A 203 2.75 69.55 -29.96
CA GLY A 203 1.86 70.23 -30.91
C GLY A 203 0.80 71.05 -30.18
#